data_AF-A0A9E1IK51-F1
#
_entry.id   AF-A0A9E1IK51-F1
#
_cell.length_a   1.000
_cell.length_b   1.000
_cell.length_c   1.000
_cell.angle_alpha   90.00
_cell.angle_beta   90.00
_cell.angle_gamma   90.00
#
_symmetry.space_group_name_H-M   'P 1'
#
loop_
_entity.id
_entity.type
_entity.pdbx_description
1 polymer ?
#
loop_
_entity_poly.entity_id
_entity_poly.type
_entity_poly.pdbx_seq_one_letter_code
_entity_poly.pdbx_strand_id
1 'polypeptide(L)'
;MSDEVVLRGAGTVLVSHCTLGSGISCSKGPIALCLENSRSGPITINDSSSLVTATCSVIDGAGRLALGGPEGTWGPAAQVESCTILGDVKVAEIINATDTMFLGEVHAQRRHEGRMYHCAFASSMHIPQVIECMVFQRNSQGSEERPIPQFISNDFGQPGYAQLTDESIAIYGTGASHGYSIGVFGPLCERARINYFDAVLREFLPVGWSANIQFVN
;
A
#
# COMPACT_ATOMS: atom_id res chain seq x y z
N MET A 1 18.29 -1.26 -19.17
CA MET A 1 19.11 -0.97 -17.98
C MET A 1 18.15 -0.47 -16.92
N SER A 2 17.88 -1.28 -15.90
CA SER A 2 17.07 -0.87 -14.76
C SER A 2 17.99 -0.14 -13.78
N ASP A 3 17.81 1.17 -13.61
CA ASP A 3 18.62 1.99 -12.69
C ASP A 3 18.19 1.73 -11.25
N GLU A 4 18.61 0.61 -10.68
CA GLU A 4 18.36 0.28 -9.27
C GLU A 4 19.10 1.26 -8.35
N VAL A 5 18.41 1.80 -7.34
CA VAL A 5 19.03 2.70 -6.36
C VAL A 5 19.75 1.86 -5.30
N VAL A 6 21.08 1.85 -5.34
CA VAL A 6 21.90 1.11 -4.38
C VAL A 6 22.42 2.04 -3.29
N LEU A 7 21.94 1.83 -2.08
CA LEU A 7 22.40 2.52 -0.87
C LEU A 7 23.57 1.77 -0.23
N ARG A 8 24.56 2.51 0.27
CA ARG A 8 25.76 1.96 0.91
C ARG A 8 26.16 2.78 2.13
N GLY A 9 26.22 2.15 3.30
CA GLY A 9 26.65 2.77 4.54
C GLY A 9 25.51 2.96 5.54
N ALA A 10 25.77 3.74 6.58
CA ALA A 10 24.76 4.05 7.60
C ALA A 10 24.20 5.46 7.41
N GLY A 11 22.90 5.63 7.61
CA GLY A 11 22.28 6.96 7.55
C GLY A 11 20.77 6.95 7.28
N THR A 12 20.22 8.14 7.06
CA THR A 12 18.81 8.32 6.73
C THR A 12 18.68 8.76 5.28
N VAL A 13 17.75 8.13 4.56
CA VAL A 13 17.43 8.48 3.17
C VAL A 13 15.94 8.79 3.08
N LEU A 14 15.61 10.00 2.66
CA LEU A 14 14.23 10.40 2.36
C LEU A 14 14.03 10.39 0.84
N VAL A 15 13.00 9.69 0.40
CA VAL A 15 12.53 9.66 -0.98
C VAL A 15 11.10 10.21 -0.97
N SER A 16 10.93 11.41 -1.54
CA SER A 16 9.63 12.06 -1.60
C SER A 16 9.23 12.38 -3.03
N HIS A 17 7.96 12.12 -3.37
CA HIS A 17 7.39 12.40 -4.69
C HIS A 17 8.17 11.80 -5.88
N CYS A 18 8.80 10.64 -5.66
CA CYS A 18 9.66 9.99 -6.64
C CYS A 18 9.04 8.72 -7.22
N THR A 19 9.55 8.34 -8.39
CA THR A 19 9.16 7.13 -9.12
C THR A 19 10.42 6.30 -9.38
N LEU A 20 10.59 5.22 -8.62
CA LEU A 20 11.76 4.36 -8.59
C LEU A 20 11.38 2.95 -9.05
N GLY A 21 11.09 2.76 -10.35
CA GLY A 21 10.53 1.50 -10.86
C GLY A 21 11.42 0.26 -10.69
N SER A 22 12.74 0.45 -10.59
CA SER A 22 13.74 -0.59 -10.34
C SER A 22 13.89 -0.99 -8.87
N GLY A 23 13.33 -0.20 -7.94
CA GLY A 23 13.44 -0.43 -6.51
C GLY A 23 14.69 0.14 -5.85
N ILE A 24 14.87 -0.23 -4.58
CA ILE A 24 15.93 0.26 -3.70
C ILE A 24 16.59 -0.94 -3.04
N SER A 25 17.92 -1.00 -3.05
CA SER A 25 18.66 -2.01 -2.28
C SER A 25 19.69 -1.39 -1.34
N CYS A 26 19.87 -2.00 -0.17
CA CYS A 26 20.96 -1.70 0.75
C CYS A 26 21.63 -3.00 1.20
N SER A 27 22.93 -3.09 0.94
CA SER A 27 23.75 -4.27 1.29
C SER A 27 24.65 -4.04 2.51
N LYS A 28 24.79 -2.81 3.02
CA LYS A 28 25.74 -2.47 4.09
C LYS A 28 25.24 -1.34 4.97
N GLY A 29 25.20 -1.59 6.27
CA GLY A 29 24.98 -0.60 7.32
C GLY A 29 23.52 -0.32 7.61
N PRO A 30 23.21 0.15 8.83
CA PRO A 30 21.84 0.49 9.21
C PRO A 30 21.38 1.72 8.45
N ILE A 31 20.26 1.58 7.74
CA ILE A 31 19.60 2.66 7.04
C ILE A 31 18.20 2.88 7.60
N ALA A 32 17.87 4.15 7.81
CA ALA A 32 16.50 4.61 7.95
C ALA A 32 16.00 5.12 6.60
N LEU A 33 15.20 4.32 5.90
CA LEU A 33 14.64 4.66 4.60
C LEU A 33 13.22 5.17 4.77
N CYS A 34 12.97 6.43 4.42
CA CYS A 34 11.65 7.06 4.45
C CYS A 34 11.13 7.26 3.03
N LEU A 35 9.98 6.67 2.70
CA LEU A 35 9.26 6.89 1.45
C LEU A 35 8.01 7.73 1.72
N GLU A 36 7.86 8.83 1.01
CA GLU A 36 6.69 9.70 1.11
C GLU A 36 6.13 9.96 -0.29
N ASN A 37 4.84 9.71 -0.49
CA ASN A 37 4.15 9.98 -1.75
C ASN A 37 4.91 9.44 -2.98
N SER A 38 5.53 8.28 -2.84
CA SER A 38 6.47 7.73 -3.81
C SER A 38 6.04 6.37 -4.31
N ARG A 39 6.53 6.00 -5.49
CA ARG A 39 6.33 4.67 -6.07
C ARG A 39 7.68 4.02 -6.20
N SER A 40 7.86 2.89 -5.54
CA SER A 40 9.09 2.11 -5.59
C SER A 40 8.79 0.72 -6.13
N GLY A 41 9.72 0.19 -6.91
CA GLY A 41 9.88 -1.24 -7.09
C GLY A 41 10.32 -1.92 -5.78
N PRO A 42 10.90 -3.12 -5.84
CA PRO A 42 11.24 -3.89 -4.65
C PRO A 42 12.19 -3.15 -3.71
N ILE A 43 11.95 -3.23 -2.40
CA ILE A 43 12.86 -2.69 -1.38
C ILE A 43 13.56 -3.85 -0.69
N THR A 44 14.88 -3.93 -0.89
CA THR A 44 15.72 -5.04 -0.40
C THR A 44 16.79 -4.52 0.55
N ILE A 45 16.64 -4.72 1.85
CA ILE A 45 17.58 -4.21 2.86
C ILE A 45 18.05 -5.36 3.76
N ASN A 46 19.36 -5.59 3.79
CA ASN A 46 20.01 -6.69 4.51
C ASN A 46 20.47 -6.30 5.92
N ASP A 47 19.61 -5.70 6.72
CA ASP A 47 19.96 -5.32 8.09
C ASP A 47 18.72 -5.20 8.99
N SER A 48 18.66 -6.03 10.04
CA SER A 48 17.56 -6.02 11.01
C SER A 48 17.55 -4.82 11.95
N SER A 49 18.62 -4.01 11.96
CA SER A 49 18.71 -2.73 12.67
C SER A 49 18.31 -1.53 11.80
N SER A 50 18.05 -1.76 10.51
CA SER A 50 17.46 -0.77 9.61
C SER A 50 15.95 -0.62 9.84
N LEU A 51 15.43 0.52 9.41
CA LEU A 51 14.01 0.85 9.45
C LEU A 51 13.54 1.32 8.07
N VAL A 52 12.41 0.82 7.62
CA VAL A 52 11.67 1.37 6.48
C VAL A 52 10.40 2.02 6.99
N THR A 53 10.25 3.31 6.72
CA THR A 53 9.01 4.05 6.91
C THR A 53 8.44 4.39 5.55
N ALA A 54 7.16 4.09 5.31
CA ALA A 54 6.50 4.46 4.07
C ALA A 54 5.13 5.09 4.34
N THR A 55 4.87 6.24 3.74
CA THR A 55 3.62 6.98 3.86
C THR A 55 3.09 7.33 2.48
N CYS A 56 1.81 7.09 2.24
CA CYS A 56 1.14 7.42 0.97
C CYS A 56 1.89 6.89 -0.26
N SER A 57 2.49 5.70 -0.16
CA SER A 57 3.42 5.18 -1.16
C SER A 57 3.01 3.80 -1.70
N VAL A 58 3.52 3.46 -2.90
CA VAL A 58 3.40 2.12 -3.49
C VAL A 58 4.75 1.43 -3.43
N ILE A 59 4.77 0.19 -2.96
CA ILE A 59 5.94 -0.69 -3.03
C ILE A 59 5.54 -1.92 -3.84
N ASP A 60 6.15 -2.09 -5.00
CA ASP A 60 5.82 -3.15 -5.94
C ASP A 60 6.97 -4.13 -6.14
N GLY A 61 6.72 -5.38 -5.72
CA GLY A 61 7.61 -6.52 -5.89
C GLY A 61 7.65 -7.08 -7.32
N ALA A 62 6.83 -6.56 -8.24
CA ALA A 62 6.63 -7.07 -9.60
C ALA A 62 6.33 -8.58 -9.60
N GLY A 63 5.37 -8.98 -8.77
CA GLY A 63 4.95 -10.38 -8.59
C GLY A 63 5.86 -11.23 -7.69
N ARG A 64 6.81 -10.60 -6.98
CA ARG A 64 7.74 -11.25 -6.04
C ARG A 64 7.70 -10.56 -4.67
N LEU A 65 8.81 -10.60 -3.93
CA LEU A 65 9.00 -9.89 -2.67
C LEU A 65 9.05 -8.38 -2.92
N ALA A 66 8.10 -7.65 -2.33
CA ALA A 66 8.03 -6.19 -2.38
C ALA A 66 8.92 -5.55 -1.33
N LEU A 67 8.99 -6.12 -0.12
CA LEU A 67 9.80 -5.61 0.97
C LEU A 67 10.43 -6.77 1.76
N GLY A 68 11.76 -6.78 1.87
CA GLY A 68 12.45 -7.73 2.74
C GLY A 68 13.96 -7.69 2.61
N GLY A 69 14.60 -8.81 2.99
CA GLY A 69 16.04 -8.99 2.85
C GLY A 69 16.41 -9.58 1.49
N PRO A 70 17.71 -9.54 1.11
CA PRO A 70 18.18 -10.13 -0.13
C PRO A 70 17.88 -11.63 -0.18
N GLU A 71 17.67 -12.15 -1.38
CA GLU A 71 17.39 -13.57 -1.62
C GLU A 71 16.18 -14.11 -0.83
N GLY A 72 15.21 -13.26 -0.48
CA GLY A 72 14.01 -13.68 0.26
C GLY A 72 14.26 -13.94 1.75
N THR A 73 15.32 -13.37 2.31
CA THR A 73 15.60 -13.37 3.75
C THR A 73 14.75 -12.34 4.51
N TRP A 74 14.88 -12.30 5.84
CA TRP A 74 14.22 -11.30 6.67
C TRP A 74 14.84 -9.91 6.44
N GLY A 75 13.98 -8.94 6.14
CA GLY A 75 14.37 -7.55 5.95
C GLY A 75 14.37 -6.71 7.24
N PRO A 76 14.34 -5.38 7.09
CA PRO A 76 14.38 -4.43 8.20
C PRO A 76 13.08 -4.43 8.99
N ALA A 77 13.01 -3.63 10.06
CA ALA A 77 11.72 -3.29 10.66
C ALA A 77 10.94 -2.35 9.72
N ALA A 78 9.61 -2.38 9.78
CA ALA A 78 8.74 -1.61 8.91
C ALA A 78 7.67 -0.80 9.66
N GLN A 79 7.45 0.44 9.21
CA GLN A 79 6.33 1.30 9.57
C GLN A 79 5.65 1.78 8.28
N VAL A 80 4.37 1.50 8.10
CA VAL A 80 3.67 1.82 6.86
C VAL A 80 2.32 2.46 7.12
N GLU A 81 2.01 3.53 6.39
CA GLU A 81 0.77 4.28 6.54
C GLU A 81 0.19 4.64 5.17
N SER A 82 -1.10 4.35 4.98
CA SER A 82 -1.79 4.66 3.72
C SER A 82 -1.01 4.15 2.50
N CYS A 83 -0.48 2.93 2.56
CA CYS A 83 0.36 2.38 1.50
C CYS A 83 -0.36 1.26 0.74
N THR A 84 0.05 1.01 -0.50
CA THR A 84 -0.33 -0.19 -1.26
C THR A 84 0.92 -1.00 -1.55
N ILE A 85 0.99 -2.22 -1.03
CA ILE A 85 2.15 -3.12 -1.19
C ILE A 85 1.75 -4.28 -2.10
N LEU A 86 2.31 -4.29 -3.30
CA LEU A 86 2.05 -5.26 -4.36
C LEU A 86 3.16 -6.33 -4.35
N GLY A 87 2.92 -7.43 -3.63
CA GLY A 87 3.91 -8.50 -3.48
C GLY A 87 4.17 -8.84 -2.02
N ASP A 88 5.03 -9.83 -1.81
CA ASP A 88 5.24 -10.42 -0.49
C ASP A 88 6.08 -9.50 0.40
N VAL A 89 5.83 -9.56 1.72
CA VAL A 89 6.55 -8.78 2.73
C VAL A 89 7.17 -9.75 3.73
N LYS A 90 8.49 -9.64 3.91
CA LYS A 90 9.23 -10.47 4.87
C LYS A 90 10.20 -9.61 5.66
N VAL A 91 9.75 -9.18 6.84
CA VAL A 91 10.43 -8.15 7.66
C VAL A 91 10.80 -8.70 9.03
N ALA A 92 11.81 -8.12 9.67
CA ALA A 92 12.12 -8.46 11.06
C ALA A 92 10.92 -8.17 11.97
N GLU A 93 10.21 -7.08 11.71
CA GLU A 93 9.09 -6.61 12.53
C GLU A 93 8.23 -5.62 11.76
N ILE A 94 6.91 -5.65 11.99
CA ILE A 94 6.00 -4.55 11.60
C ILE A 94 5.74 -3.77 12.89
N ILE A 95 6.35 -2.59 13.02
CA ILE A 95 6.18 -1.76 14.22
C ILE A 95 4.78 -1.13 14.20
N ASN A 96 4.37 -0.59 13.05
CA ASN A 96 3.02 -0.09 12.83
C ASN A 96 2.63 -0.23 11.36
N ALA A 97 1.38 -0.65 11.10
CA ALA A 97 0.77 -0.53 9.80
C ALA A 97 -0.62 0.09 9.95
N THR A 98 -0.88 1.20 9.27
CA THR A 98 -2.20 1.87 9.31
C THR A 98 -2.71 2.10 7.90
N ASP A 99 -4.01 1.86 7.67
CA ASP A 99 -4.69 2.17 6.39
C ASP A 99 -3.99 1.59 5.15
N THR A 100 -3.28 0.47 5.33
CA THR A 100 -2.36 -0.10 4.33
C THR A 100 -2.91 -1.39 3.75
N MET A 101 -2.75 -1.55 2.45
CA MET A 101 -3.17 -2.73 1.70
C MET A 101 -1.97 -3.61 1.36
N PHE A 102 -2.01 -4.88 1.75
CA PHE A 102 -0.99 -5.89 1.48
C PHE A 102 -1.56 -6.97 0.55
N LEU A 103 -1.06 -7.06 -0.68
CA LEU A 103 -1.58 -7.99 -1.68
C LEU A 103 -0.83 -9.32 -1.67
N GLY A 104 0.43 -9.31 -1.23
CA GLY A 104 1.24 -10.50 -0.97
C GLY A 104 1.00 -11.13 0.39
N GLU A 105 1.76 -12.19 0.65
CA GLU A 105 1.86 -12.73 2.01
C GLU A 105 2.69 -11.81 2.89
N VAL A 106 2.23 -11.62 4.13
CA VAL A 106 2.93 -10.78 5.11
C VAL A 106 3.51 -11.65 6.21
N HIS A 107 4.83 -11.57 6.36
CA HIS A 107 5.62 -12.31 7.34
C HIS A 107 6.42 -11.32 8.20
N ALA A 108 6.25 -11.39 9.52
CA ALA A 108 7.11 -10.69 10.48
C ALA A 108 7.80 -11.68 11.43
N GLN A 109 9.10 -11.50 11.67
CA GLN A 109 9.85 -12.41 12.53
C GLN A 109 9.51 -12.22 14.03
N ARG A 110 9.32 -10.97 14.45
CA ARG A 110 8.93 -10.59 15.82
C ARG A 110 7.50 -10.02 15.83
N ARG A 111 6.72 -10.39 16.85
CA ARG A 111 5.28 -10.07 16.96
C ARG A 111 4.89 -9.26 18.20
N HIS A 112 5.83 -9.01 19.10
CA HIS A 112 5.49 -8.73 20.50
C HIS A 112 5.06 -7.29 20.79
N GLU A 113 5.35 -6.32 19.91
CA GLU A 113 5.08 -4.90 20.19
C GLU A 113 4.39 -4.14 19.05
N GLY A 114 4.33 -4.72 17.84
CA GLY A 114 3.73 -4.09 16.67
C GLY A 114 2.21 -4.12 16.63
N ARG A 115 1.61 -3.32 15.73
CA ARG A 115 0.16 -3.34 15.42
C ARG A 115 -0.15 -3.10 13.95
N MET A 116 -1.28 -3.63 13.50
CA MET A 116 -1.90 -3.30 12.22
C MET A 116 -3.33 -2.77 12.48
N TYR A 117 -3.65 -1.61 11.92
CA TYR A 117 -4.92 -0.90 12.12
C TYR A 117 -5.55 -0.56 10.77
N HIS A 118 -6.83 -0.90 10.56
CA HIS A 118 -7.55 -0.65 9.30
C HIS A 118 -6.81 -1.10 8.02
N CYS A 119 -6.01 -2.15 8.13
CA CYS A 119 -5.28 -2.70 7.00
C CYS A 119 -6.13 -3.72 6.25
N ALA A 120 -5.81 -3.96 4.98
CA ALA A 120 -6.38 -5.05 4.20
C ALA A 120 -5.29 -6.05 3.77
N PHE A 121 -5.50 -7.35 3.99
CA PHE A 121 -4.52 -8.38 3.62
C PHE A 121 -5.14 -9.75 3.32
N ALA A 122 -4.45 -10.56 2.51
CA ALA A 122 -4.93 -11.86 2.01
C ALA A 122 -4.66 -13.00 2.98
N SER A 123 -3.40 -13.13 3.34
CA SER A 123 -2.84 -14.19 4.16
C SER A 123 -1.71 -13.56 4.95
N SER A 124 -1.73 -13.78 6.25
CA SER A 124 -0.76 -13.23 7.16
C SER A 124 -0.21 -14.33 8.03
N MET A 125 1.10 -14.49 8.05
CA MET A 125 1.77 -15.45 8.90
C MET A 125 2.68 -14.67 9.85
N HIS A 126 2.58 -14.95 11.15
CA HIS A 126 3.41 -14.27 12.16
C HIS A 126 3.33 -12.73 12.13
N ILE A 127 2.15 -12.14 11.96
CA ILE A 127 1.96 -10.68 12.05
C ILE A 127 1.65 -10.20 13.48
N PRO A 128 1.89 -8.92 13.81
CA PRO A 128 1.47 -8.34 15.10
C PRO A 128 -0.05 -8.35 15.33
N GLN A 129 -0.50 -7.73 16.43
CA GLN A 129 -1.92 -7.55 16.73
C GLN A 129 -2.65 -6.80 15.59
N VAL A 130 -3.83 -7.29 15.21
CA VAL A 130 -4.69 -6.66 14.21
C VAL A 130 -5.91 -6.02 14.86
N ILE A 131 -6.29 -4.82 14.41
CA ILE A 131 -7.43 -4.05 14.89
C ILE A 131 -8.18 -3.51 13.67
N GLU A 132 -9.49 -3.81 13.59
CA GLU A 132 -10.39 -3.29 12.54
C GLU A 132 -9.89 -3.52 11.09
N CYS A 133 -9.09 -4.57 10.90
CA CYS A 133 -8.54 -4.93 9.60
C CYS A 133 -9.52 -5.78 8.78
N MET A 134 -9.41 -5.68 7.46
CA MET A 134 -10.16 -6.50 6.51
C MET A 134 -9.30 -7.64 5.97
N VAL A 135 -9.76 -8.87 6.16
CA VAL A 135 -9.13 -10.04 5.55
C VAL A 135 -9.88 -10.42 4.29
N PHE A 136 -9.16 -10.71 3.22
CA PHE A 136 -9.71 -11.18 1.96
C PHE A 136 -9.11 -12.51 1.55
N GLN A 137 -9.78 -13.26 0.69
CA GLN A 137 -9.28 -14.56 0.25
C GLN A 137 -8.84 -14.52 -1.21
N ARG A 138 -7.69 -15.14 -1.50
CA ARG A 138 -7.20 -15.29 -2.89
C ARG A 138 -8.06 -16.25 -3.71
N ASN A 139 -8.66 -17.24 -3.06
CA ASN A 139 -9.43 -18.30 -3.71
C ASN A 139 -10.89 -18.24 -3.23
N SER A 140 -11.58 -17.14 -3.50
CA SER A 140 -12.99 -17.02 -3.13
C SER A 140 -13.86 -17.90 -4.03
N GLN A 141 -14.22 -19.09 -3.57
CA GLN A 141 -15.18 -19.97 -4.26
C GLN A 141 -16.61 -19.85 -3.70
N GLY A 142 -16.82 -19.04 -2.65
CA GLY A 142 -18.14 -18.77 -2.05
C GLY A 142 -18.56 -17.29 -2.12
N SER A 143 -19.86 -17.04 -2.04
CA SER A 143 -20.47 -15.69 -2.09
C SER A 143 -20.27 -14.85 -0.81
N GLU A 144 -19.83 -15.47 0.28
CA GLU A 144 -19.64 -14.85 1.60
C GLU A 144 -18.19 -14.39 1.84
N GLU A 145 -17.26 -14.75 0.97
CA GLU A 145 -15.84 -14.43 1.13
C GLU A 145 -15.52 -13.09 0.47
N ARG A 146 -14.78 -12.24 1.20
CA ARG A 146 -14.33 -10.95 0.65
C ARG A 146 -13.33 -11.22 -0.50
N PRO A 147 -13.62 -10.82 -1.75
CA PRO A 147 -12.76 -11.07 -2.90
C PRO A 147 -11.47 -10.25 -2.80
N ILE A 148 -10.40 -10.71 -3.45
CA ILE A 148 -9.14 -9.96 -3.57
C ILE A 148 -9.37 -8.55 -4.15
N PRO A 149 -8.71 -7.49 -3.62
CA PRO A 149 -8.74 -6.17 -4.25
C PRO A 149 -8.25 -6.24 -5.69
N GLN A 150 -9.05 -5.70 -6.59
CA GLN A 150 -8.73 -5.54 -8.01
C GLN A 150 -8.35 -4.09 -8.29
N PHE A 151 -7.40 -3.93 -9.21
CA PHE A 151 -6.88 -2.65 -9.63
C PHE A 151 -7.17 -2.39 -11.10
N ILE A 152 -7.34 -1.12 -11.45
CA ILE A 152 -7.46 -0.68 -12.85
C ILE A 152 -6.22 -1.12 -13.64
N SER A 153 -5.03 -0.97 -13.04
CA SER A 153 -3.80 -1.56 -13.55
C SER A 153 -2.86 -1.99 -12.41
N ASN A 154 -2.22 -3.13 -12.60
CA ASN A 154 -1.07 -3.58 -11.79
C ASN A 154 0.25 -3.34 -12.50
N ASP A 155 0.23 -2.91 -13.76
CA ASP A 155 1.42 -2.71 -14.57
C ASP A 155 1.95 -1.29 -14.36
N PHE A 156 3.14 -1.21 -13.80
CA PHE A 156 3.80 0.06 -13.55
C PHE A 156 3.94 0.89 -14.83
N GLY A 157 3.57 2.17 -14.74
CA GLY A 157 3.60 3.11 -15.87
C GLY A 157 2.32 3.12 -16.72
N GLN A 158 1.37 2.20 -16.49
CA GLN A 158 0.06 2.27 -17.12
C GLN A 158 -0.88 3.20 -16.35
N PRO A 159 -1.84 3.85 -17.04
CA PRO A 159 -2.92 4.61 -16.39
C PRO A 159 -3.66 3.76 -15.35
N GLY A 160 -4.05 4.37 -14.24
CA GLY A 160 -4.75 3.67 -13.14
C GLY A 160 -3.87 2.69 -12.35
N TYR A 161 -2.55 2.75 -12.50
CA TYR A 161 -1.62 1.91 -11.73
C TYR A 161 -1.86 2.03 -10.21
N ALA A 162 -2.08 0.87 -9.58
CA ALA A 162 -2.42 0.70 -8.16
C ALA A 162 -3.72 1.38 -7.69
N GLN A 163 -4.54 1.90 -8.62
CA GLN A 163 -5.86 2.45 -8.31
C GLN A 163 -6.89 1.32 -8.29
N LEU A 164 -7.71 1.27 -7.24
CA LEU A 164 -8.74 0.24 -7.10
C LEU A 164 -9.82 0.40 -8.19
N THR A 165 -10.38 -0.72 -8.64
CA THR A 165 -11.59 -0.71 -9.48
C THR A 165 -12.82 -0.29 -8.66
N ASP A 166 -13.88 0.19 -9.32
CA ASP A 166 -15.13 0.57 -8.63
C ASP A 166 -15.71 -0.56 -7.78
N GLU A 167 -15.63 -1.81 -8.26
CA GLU A 167 -16.05 -3.00 -7.53
C GLU A 167 -15.24 -3.18 -6.23
N SER A 168 -13.92 -2.98 -6.29
CA SER A 168 -13.06 -3.06 -5.12
C SER A 168 -13.27 -1.88 -4.18
N ILE A 169 -13.50 -0.68 -4.70
CA ILE A 169 -13.84 0.50 -3.89
C ILE A 169 -15.18 0.28 -3.18
N ALA A 170 -16.15 -0.45 -3.75
CA ALA A 170 -17.38 -0.80 -3.03
C ALA A 170 -17.13 -1.63 -1.75
N ILE A 171 -16.01 -2.35 -1.67
CA ILE A 171 -15.67 -3.26 -0.57
C ILE A 171 -14.65 -2.63 0.38
N TYR A 172 -13.59 -2.03 -0.15
CA TYR A 172 -12.45 -1.48 0.58
C TYR A 172 -12.50 0.04 0.73
N GLY A 173 -13.47 0.69 0.07
CA GLY A 173 -13.55 2.14 -0.06
C GLY A 173 -13.93 2.89 1.21
N THR A 174 -14.26 2.18 2.28
CA THR A 174 -14.60 2.74 3.61
C THR A 174 -13.85 2.03 4.74
N GLY A 175 -12.83 1.23 4.41
CA GLY A 175 -12.15 0.39 5.38
C GLY A 175 -11.03 1.07 6.17
N ALA A 176 -10.58 2.24 5.72
CA ALA A 176 -9.56 3.03 6.39
C ALA A 176 -10.11 3.72 7.64
N SER A 177 -9.22 4.15 8.53
CA SER A 177 -9.50 4.85 9.80
C SER A 177 -10.33 6.12 9.63
N HIS A 178 -10.14 6.80 8.50
CA HIS A 178 -10.87 8.01 8.11
C HIS A 178 -12.18 7.71 7.36
N GLY A 179 -12.61 6.45 7.28
CA GLY A 179 -13.85 6.03 6.59
C GLY A 179 -13.78 6.10 5.06
N TYR A 180 -12.57 6.19 4.48
CA TYR A 180 -12.37 6.14 3.02
C TYR A 180 -11.57 4.90 2.61
N SER A 181 -11.02 4.92 1.39
CA SER A 181 -10.37 3.76 0.79
C SER A 181 -9.09 3.39 1.51
N ILE A 182 -8.86 2.11 1.75
CA ILE A 182 -7.58 1.59 2.23
C ILE A 182 -6.54 1.72 1.09
N GLY A 183 -5.30 2.07 1.45
CA GLY A 183 -4.15 2.07 0.53
C GLY A 183 -3.71 3.46 0.06
N VAL A 184 -2.82 3.49 -0.93
CA VAL A 184 -2.10 4.69 -1.40
C VAL A 184 -3.02 5.86 -1.83
N PHE A 185 -4.18 5.55 -2.40
CA PHE A 185 -5.14 6.55 -2.87
C PHE A 185 -6.13 6.99 -1.77
N GLY A 186 -6.13 6.34 -0.60
CA GLY A 186 -7.02 6.66 0.52
C GLY A 186 -7.01 8.14 0.93
N PRO A 187 -5.82 8.74 1.16
CA PRO A 187 -5.68 10.15 1.54
C PRO A 187 -6.15 11.15 0.47
N LEU A 188 -6.32 10.73 -0.79
CA LEU A 188 -6.90 11.59 -1.83
C LEU A 188 -8.40 11.75 -1.67
N CYS A 189 -9.04 10.88 -0.88
CA CYS A 189 -10.47 10.91 -0.58
C CYS A 189 -11.34 11.04 -1.84
N GLU A 190 -10.93 10.41 -2.96
CA GLU A 190 -11.52 10.64 -4.28
C GLU A 190 -13.04 10.44 -4.26
N ARG A 191 -13.52 9.35 -3.65
CA ARG A 191 -14.95 9.09 -3.50
C ARG A 191 -15.67 10.12 -2.64
N ALA A 192 -15.03 10.62 -1.59
CA ALA A 192 -15.59 11.67 -0.74
C ALA A 192 -15.73 12.98 -1.50
N ARG A 193 -14.71 13.34 -2.29
CA ARG A 193 -14.72 14.55 -3.12
C ARG A 193 -15.81 14.48 -4.19
N ILE A 194 -15.99 13.31 -4.81
CA ILE A 194 -17.05 13.08 -5.80
C ILE A 194 -18.44 13.17 -5.14
N ASN A 195 -18.64 12.51 -4.00
CA ASN A 195 -19.93 12.56 -3.27
C ASN A 195 -20.26 13.99 -2.81
N TYR A 196 -19.26 14.71 -2.29
CA TYR A 196 -19.42 16.12 -1.92
C TYR A 196 -19.77 16.98 -3.14
N PHE A 197 -19.09 16.77 -4.27
CA PHE A 197 -19.37 17.50 -5.49
C PHE A 197 -20.78 17.21 -6.03
N ASP A 198 -21.26 15.96 -6.00
CA ASP A 198 -22.63 15.62 -6.38
C ASP A 198 -23.66 16.31 -5.47
N ALA A 199 -23.41 16.35 -4.15
CA ALA A 199 -24.26 17.05 -3.20
C ALA A 199 -24.32 18.56 -3.50
N VAL A 200 -23.16 19.19 -3.76
CA VAL A 200 -23.07 20.61 -4.16
C VAL A 200 -23.79 20.85 -5.48
N LEU A 201 -23.62 19.98 -6.48
CA LEU A 201 -24.34 20.11 -7.74
C LEU A 201 -25.85 20.08 -7.52
N ARG A 202 -26.38 19.14 -6.72
CA ARG A 202 -27.81 19.07 -6.42
C ARG A 202 -28.34 20.30 -5.69
N GLU A 203 -27.53 20.89 -4.81
CA GLU A 203 -27.90 22.10 -4.07
C GLU A 203 -27.92 23.34 -4.96
N PHE A 204 -26.97 23.45 -5.89
CA PHE A 204 -26.75 24.68 -6.68
C PHE A 204 -27.18 24.59 -8.16
N LEU A 205 -27.64 23.44 -8.65
CA LEU A 205 -28.19 23.29 -10.00
C LEU A 205 -29.50 24.07 -10.14
N PRO A 206 -29.63 24.94 -11.15
CA PRO A 206 -30.90 25.60 -11.44
C PRO A 206 -32.02 24.60 -11.72
N VAL A 207 -33.25 24.98 -11.40
CA VAL A 207 -34.42 24.16 -11.68
C VAL A 207 -34.50 23.83 -13.17
N GLY A 208 -34.70 22.54 -13.48
CA GLY A 208 -34.78 22.03 -14.85
C GLY A 208 -33.44 21.64 -15.48
N TRP A 209 -32.32 21.80 -14.77
CA TRP A 209 -31.00 21.38 -15.25
C TRP A 209 -30.62 20.04 -14.65
N SER A 210 -29.83 19.25 -15.38
CA SER A 210 -29.21 18.03 -14.88
C SER A 210 -27.73 18.03 -15.22
N ALA A 211 -26.91 17.59 -14.30
CA ALA A 211 -25.49 17.35 -14.50
C ALA A 211 -25.17 15.91 -14.10
N ASN A 212 -24.26 15.28 -14.83
CA ASN A 212 -23.73 13.97 -14.49
C ASN A 212 -22.21 14.02 -14.58
N ILE A 213 -21.54 13.32 -13.67
CA ILE A 213 -20.08 13.22 -13.65
C ILE A 213 -19.70 12.05 -14.56
N GLN A 214 -18.82 12.30 -15.53
CA GLN A 214 -18.24 11.27 -16.39
C GLN A 214 -16.72 11.28 -16.23
N PHE A 215 -16.15 10.14 -15.88
CA PHE A 215 -14.71 9.94 -15.90
C PHE A 215 -14.29 9.49 -17.29
N VAL A 216 -13.23 10.09 -17.82
CA VAL A 216 -12.63 9.72 -19.11
C VAL A 216 -11.37 8.92 -18.80
N ASN A 217 -11.36 7.66 -19.21
CA ASN A 217 -10.19 6.78 -19.14
C ASN A 217 -9.28 6.99 -20.35
#